data_AF-A0A2G8KML9-F1
#
_entry.id   AF-A0A2G8KML9-F1
#
_cell.length_a   1.000
_cell.length_b   1.000
_cell.length_c   1.000
_cell.angle_alpha   90.00
_cell.angle_beta   90.00
_cell.angle_gamma   90.00
#
_symmetry.space_group_name_H-M   'P 1'
#
loop_
_entity.id
_entity.type
_entity.pdbx_description
1 polymer ?
#
loop_
_entity_poly.entity_id
_entity_poly.type
_entity_poly.pdbx_seq_one_letter_code
_entity_poly.pdbx_strand_id
1 'polypeptide(L)'
;MSSNLGLNEHHHDVVLNYLRFARYKRSQNLRGWEGCFQDVKDSRLTEDTFTSDEVEDILDGLEAVVRGEVESELININHTNVLLLRQFFQQAEKWHLKLQADISELENRELIELIADFEESQFAGAAFESATAQRYILLV
;
A
#
# COMPACT_ATOMS: atom_id res chain seq x y z
N MET A 1 -4.89 6.83 23.86
CA MET A 1 -6.27 7.38 23.86
C MET A 1 -7.01 6.63 22.77
N SER A 2 -8.23 6.19 23.05
CA SER A 2 -8.93 5.08 22.37
C SER A 2 -8.93 5.16 20.83
N SER A 3 -8.11 4.34 20.17
CA SER A 3 -8.12 4.10 18.72
C SER A 3 -9.30 3.21 18.34
N ASN A 4 -10.52 3.66 18.67
CA ASN A 4 -11.74 2.95 18.34
C ASN A 4 -12.39 3.61 17.12
N LEU A 5 -12.53 2.86 16.03
CA LEU A 5 -13.12 3.33 14.77
C LEU A 5 -14.65 3.50 14.83
N GLY A 6 -15.28 3.30 16.00
CA GLY A 6 -16.74 3.35 16.14
C GLY A 6 -17.46 2.16 15.50
N LEU A 7 -16.74 1.07 15.28
CA LEU A 7 -17.23 -0.14 14.63
C LEU A 7 -17.58 -1.21 15.67
N ASN A 8 -18.52 -2.11 15.31
CA ASN A 8 -18.72 -3.34 16.07
C ASN A 8 -17.55 -4.32 15.82
N GLU A 9 -17.44 -5.36 16.65
CA GLU A 9 -16.37 -6.37 16.58
C GLU A 9 -16.26 -7.02 15.19
N HIS A 10 -17.39 -7.40 14.58
CA HIS A 10 -17.39 -8.01 13.26
C HIS A 10 -16.80 -7.09 12.17
N HIS A 11 -17.21 -5.82 12.14
CA HIS A 11 -16.72 -4.85 11.16
C HIS A 11 -15.28 -4.42 11.47
N HIS A 12 -14.89 -4.39 12.74
CA HIS A 12 -13.52 -4.18 13.15
C HIS A 12 -12.59 -5.25 12.57
N ASP A 13 -12.96 -6.53 12.67
CA ASP A 13 -12.18 -7.63 12.09
C ASP A 13 -12.07 -7.55 10.56
N VAL A 14 -13.16 -7.16 9.89
CA VAL A 14 -13.15 -6.95 8.42
C VAL A 14 -12.16 -5.85 8.04
N VAL A 15 -12.17 -4.71 8.76
CA VAL A 15 -11.22 -3.61 8.52
C VAL A 15 -9.78 -4.05 8.78
N LEU A 16 -9.53 -4.78 9.88
CA LEU A 16 -8.20 -5.32 10.19
C LEU A 16 -7.66 -6.24 9.09
N ASN A 17 -8.51 -7.12 8.56
CA ASN A 17 -8.16 -8.01 7.46
C ASN A 17 -7.84 -7.24 6.18
N TYR A 18 -8.63 -6.21 5.86
CA TYR A 18 -8.36 -5.34 4.73
C TYR A 18 -7.04 -4.57 4.90
N LEU A 19 -6.76 -4.00 6.09
CA LEU A 19 -5.50 -3.32 6.36
C LEU A 19 -4.30 -4.27 6.20
N ARG A 20 -4.40 -5.51 6.67
CA ARG A 20 -3.35 -6.53 6.45
C ARG A 20 -3.13 -6.80 4.97
N PHE A 21 -4.20 -6.95 4.19
CA PHE A 21 -4.14 -7.10 2.73
C PHE A 21 -3.49 -5.87 2.07
N ALA A 22 -3.89 -4.66 2.44
CA ALA A 22 -3.37 -3.41 1.90
C ALA A 22 -1.87 -3.24 2.21
N ARG A 23 -1.42 -3.57 3.44
CA ARG A 23 0.00 -3.60 3.84
C ARG A 23 0.82 -4.57 3.01
N TYR A 24 0.29 -5.78 2.80
CA TYR A 24 0.95 -6.79 1.96
C TYR A 24 1.09 -6.29 0.52
N LYS A 25 0.01 -5.73 -0.05
CA LYS A 25 0.03 -5.14 -1.39
C LYS A 25 1.03 -3.99 -1.50
N ARG A 26 1.05 -3.06 -0.54
CA ARG A 26 2.05 -1.98 -0.46
C ARG A 26 3.48 -2.52 -0.50
N SER A 27 3.76 -3.58 0.25
CA SER A 27 5.09 -4.22 0.30
C SER A 27 5.46 -4.95 -1.00
N GLN A 28 4.49 -5.46 -1.76
CA GLN A 28 4.73 -6.02 -3.10
C GLN A 28 5.02 -4.91 -4.11
N ASN A 29 4.24 -3.84 -4.07
CA ASN A 29 4.36 -2.72 -5.00
C ASN A 29 5.72 -2.01 -4.84
N LEU A 30 6.17 -1.76 -3.59
CA LEU A 30 7.50 -1.19 -3.33
C LEU A 30 8.63 -2.05 -3.90
N ARG A 31 8.54 -3.38 -3.80
CA ARG A 31 9.53 -4.29 -4.41
C ARG A 31 9.50 -4.26 -5.93
N GLY A 32 8.32 -4.13 -6.54
CA GLY A 32 8.21 -3.92 -7.98
C GLY A 32 8.94 -2.65 -8.41
N TRP A 33 8.74 -1.55 -7.68
CA TRP A 33 9.42 -0.28 -7.95
C TRP A 33 10.92 -0.39 -7.76
N GLU A 34 11.40 -0.97 -6.66
CA GLU A 34 12.84 -1.25 -6.43
C GLU A 34 13.43 -2.10 -7.56
N GLY A 35 12.67 -3.07 -8.06
CA GLY A 35 13.02 -3.89 -9.22
C GLY A 35 13.29 -3.04 -10.47
N CYS A 36 12.46 -2.06 -10.79
CA CYS A 36 12.68 -1.17 -11.94
C CYS A 36 14.03 -0.45 -11.87
N PHE A 37 14.43 0.03 -10.68
CA PHE A 37 15.74 0.67 -10.50
C PHE A 37 16.87 -0.34 -10.65
N GLN A 38 16.70 -1.54 -10.11
CA GLN A 38 17.70 -2.59 -10.20
C GLN A 38 17.91 -3.05 -11.65
N ASP A 39 16.83 -3.20 -12.41
CA ASP A 39 16.88 -3.55 -13.84
C ASP A 39 17.66 -2.51 -14.64
N VAL A 40 17.48 -1.21 -14.36
CA VAL A 40 18.27 -0.14 -15.01
C VAL A 40 19.74 -0.21 -14.61
N LYS A 41 20.05 -0.47 -13.33
CA LYS A 41 21.44 -0.65 -12.89
C LYS A 41 22.12 -1.81 -13.62
N ASP A 42 21.43 -2.93 -13.74
CA ASP A 42 22.00 -4.17 -14.28
C ASP A 42 22.05 -4.17 -15.82
N SER A 43 21.22 -3.37 -16.49
CA SER A 43 21.12 -3.36 -17.97
C SER A 43 21.63 -2.10 -18.66
N ARG A 44 21.65 -0.95 -17.98
CA ARG A 44 22.01 0.36 -18.57
C ARG A 44 23.21 1.02 -17.89
N LEU A 45 23.40 0.83 -16.58
CA LEU A 45 24.52 1.42 -15.83
C LEU A 45 25.70 0.44 -15.70
N THR A 46 26.15 -0.10 -16.83
CA THR A 46 27.19 -1.15 -16.88
C THR A 46 28.56 -0.66 -17.32
N GLU A 47 28.68 0.60 -17.73
CA GLU A 47 29.93 1.19 -18.25
C GLU A 47 30.70 1.94 -17.16
N ASP A 48 32.02 2.06 -17.32
CA ASP A 48 32.89 2.74 -16.36
C ASP A 48 32.76 4.28 -16.41
N THR A 49 32.30 4.82 -17.54
CA THR A 49 32.15 6.27 -17.76
C THR A 49 30.90 6.56 -18.57
N PHE A 50 30.16 7.59 -18.18
CA PHE A 50 29.00 8.09 -18.91
C PHE A 50 29.16 9.59 -19.19
N THR A 51 28.64 10.02 -20.34
CA THR A 51 28.40 11.44 -20.64
C THR A 51 27.13 11.93 -19.93
N SER A 52 26.96 13.26 -19.84
CA SER A 52 25.74 13.84 -19.25
C SER A 52 24.49 13.39 -20.00
N ASP A 53 24.54 13.44 -21.33
CA ASP A 53 23.43 13.09 -22.22
C ASP A 53 22.99 11.62 -22.02
N GLU A 54 23.94 10.69 -21.87
CA GLU A 54 23.62 9.28 -21.61
C GLU A 54 22.99 9.08 -20.24
N VAL A 55 23.44 9.80 -19.21
CA VAL A 55 22.83 9.72 -17.88
C VAL A 55 21.42 10.30 -17.91
N GLU A 56 21.21 11.42 -18.60
CA GLU A 56 19.88 12.02 -18.79
C GLU A 56 18.92 11.03 -19.48
N ASP A 57 19.35 10.43 -20.59
CA ASP A 57 18.56 9.42 -21.32
C ASP A 57 18.20 8.20 -20.45
N ILE A 58 19.14 7.74 -19.61
CA ILE A 58 18.90 6.62 -18.68
C ILE A 58 17.86 7.01 -17.61
N LEU A 59 17.96 8.23 -17.07
CA LEU A 59 17.02 8.73 -16.06
C LEU A 59 15.62 8.94 -16.64
N ASP A 60 15.50 9.48 -17.84
CA ASP A 60 14.23 9.67 -18.54
C ASP A 60 13.56 8.31 -18.83
N GLY A 61 14.35 7.32 -19.24
CA GLY A 61 13.88 5.95 -19.42
C GLY A 61 13.37 5.32 -18.13
N LEU A 62 14.11 5.47 -17.03
CA LEU A 62 13.70 4.99 -15.71
C LEU A 62 12.42 5.68 -15.22
N GLU A 63 12.31 7.01 -15.39
CA GLU A 63 11.12 7.78 -15.02
C GLU A 63 9.88 7.27 -15.77
N ALA A 64 10.00 7.02 -17.07
CA ALA A 64 8.90 6.49 -17.87
C ALA A 64 8.42 5.11 -17.38
N VAL A 65 9.35 4.21 -17.05
CA VAL A 65 9.02 2.87 -16.53
C VAL A 65 8.38 2.97 -15.15
N VAL A 66 8.99 3.69 -14.22
CA VAL A 66 8.47 3.85 -12.84
C VAL A 66 7.11 4.51 -12.85
N ARG A 67 6.90 5.55 -13.68
CA ARG A 67 5.59 6.20 -13.84
C ARG A 67 4.52 5.21 -14.30
N GLY A 68 4.80 4.38 -15.28
CA GLY A 68 3.85 3.36 -15.77
C GLY A 68 3.50 2.32 -14.72
N GLU A 69 4.48 1.89 -13.93
CA GLU A 69 4.28 0.94 -12.83
C GLU A 69 3.43 1.55 -11.70
N VAL A 70 3.76 2.78 -11.30
CA VAL A 70 3.01 3.54 -10.27
C VAL A 70 1.57 3.77 -10.71
N GLU A 71 1.35 4.24 -11.94
CA GLU A 71 0.01 4.48 -12.48
C GLU A 71 -0.83 3.20 -12.49
N SER A 72 -0.25 2.09 -12.95
CA SER A 72 -0.92 0.79 -12.97
C SER A 72 -1.33 0.33 -11.57
N GLU A 73 -0.46 0.52 -10.58
CA GLU A 73 -0.78 0.19 -9.19
C GLU A 73 -1.84 1.11 -8.57
N LEU A 74 -1.82 2.42 -8.86
CA LEU A 74 -2.85 3.36 -8.41
C LEU A 74 -4.23 3.00 -8.99
N ILE A 75 -4.30 2.64 -10.27
CA ILE A 75 -5.53 2.15 -10.91
C ILE A 75 -6.02 0.87 -10.24
N ASN A 76 -5.11 -0.07 -9.96
CA ASN A 76 -5.44 -1.33 -9.31
C ASN A 76 -5.98 -1.13 -7.86
N ILE A 77 -5.42 -0.19 -7.11
CA ILE A 77 -5.93 0.19 -5.78
C ILE A 77 -7.37 0.70 -5.90
N ASN A 78 -7.66 1.58 -6.87
CA ASN A 78 -9.01 2.08 -7.09
C ASN A 78 -10.00 0.97 -7.44
N HIS A 79 -9.64 0.07 -8.37
CA HIS A 79 -10.48 -1.08 -8.72
C HIS A 79 -10.78 -1.98 -7.53
N THR A 80 -9.75 -2.25 -6.70
CA THR A 80 -9.90 -3.08 -5.50
C THR A 80 -10.83 -2.43 -4.48
N ASN A 81 -10.74 -1.10 -4.29
CA ASN A 81 -11.60 -0.36 -3.37
C ASN A 81 -13.04 -0.31 -3.86
N VAL A 82 -13.26 -0.09 -5.16
CA VAL A 82 -14.60 -0.15 -5.76
C VAL A 82 -15.21 -1.55 -5.63
N LEU A 83 -14.40 -2.60 -5.79
CA LEU A 83 -14.84 -3.98 -5.57
C LEU A 83 -15.26 -4.23 -4.12
N LEU A 84 -14.54 -3.67 -3.14
CA LEU A 84 -14.91 -3.74 -1.73
C LEU A 84 -16.23 -3.00 -1.46
N LEU A 85 -16.39 -1.77 -1.96
CA LEU A 85 -17.65 -1.01 -1.85
C LEU A 85 -18.82 -1.78 -2.45
N ARG A 86 -18.64 -2.37 -3.62
CA ARG A 86 -19.65 -3.22 -4.27
C ARG A 86 -20.07 -4.38 -3.37
N GLN A 87 -19.13 -5.05 -2.70
CA GLN A 87 -19.46 -6.16 -1.78
C GLN A 87 -20.27 -5.70 -0.58
N PHE A 88 -19.98 -4.51 -0.01
CA PHE A 88 -20.78 -3.95 1.07
C PHE A 88 -22.18 -3.54 0.62
N PHE A 89 -22.31 -2.89 -0.53
CA PHE A 89 -23.62 -2.48 -1.06
C PHE A 89 -24.49 -3.68 -1.42
N GLN A 90 -23.92 -4.75 -1.98
CA GLN A 90 -24.66 -5.99 -2.23
C GLN A 90 -25.21 -6.64 -0.95
N GLN A 91 -24.51 -6.49 0.18
CA GLN A 91 -25.01 -6.97 1.48
C GLN A 91 -26.08 -6.05 2.02
N ALA A 92 -25.87 -4.74 1.97
CA ALA A 92 -26.84 -3.73 2.42
C ALA A 92 -28.18 -3.82 1.66
N GLU A 93 -28.13 -4.00 0.34
CA GLU A 93 -29.31 -4.11 -0.53
C GLU A 93 -30.19 -5.32 -0.18
N LYS A 94 -29.60 -6.44 0.26
CA LYS A 94 -30.36 -7.62 0.72
C LYS A 94 -31.24 -7.31 1.93
N TRP A 95 -30.84 -6.34 2.73
CA TRP A 95 -31.57 -5.88 3.91
C TRP A 95 -32.31 -4.55 3.65
N HIS A 96 -32.42 -4.13 2.39
CA HIS A 96 -33.03 -2.86 1.97
C HIS A 96 -32.42 -1.62 2.64
N LEU A 97 -31.14 -1.69 3.02
CA LEU A 97 -30.40 -0.57 3.60
C LEU A 97 -29.85 0.32 2.49
N LYS A 98 -29.98 1.64 2.68
CA LYS A 98 -29.36 2.66 1.82
C LYS A 98 -28.14 3.22 2.53
N LEU A 99 -26.97 2.68 2.21
CA LEU A 99 -25.72 3.21 2.71
C LEU A 99 -25.32 4.44 1.91
N GLN A 100 -24.73 5.43 2.60
CA GLN A 100 -24.18 6.63 2.00
C GLN A 100 -22.80 6.86 2.59
N ALA A 101 -21.80 7.00 1.73
CA ALA A 101 -20.48 7.48 2.12
C ALA A 101 -20.41 8.98 1.85
N ASP A 102 -19.83 9.74 2.78
CA ASP A 102 -19.46 11.12 2.52
C ASP A 102 -18.09 11.13 1.83
N ILE A 103 -18.09 11.42 0.53
CA ILE A 103 -16.86 11.43 -0.27
C ILE A 103 -15.97 12.63 0.10
N SER A 104 -16.55 13.71 0.62
CA SER A 104 -15.78 14.90 1.00
C SER A 104 -14.88 14.65 2.20
N GLU A 105 -15.26 13.71 3.07
CA GLU A 105 -14.50 13.30 4.25
C GLU A 105 -13.30 12.40 3.91
N LEU A 106 -13.17 11.89 2.67
CA LEU A 106 -12.03 11.05 2.28
C LEU A 106 -10.70 11.81 2.25
N GLU A 107 -10.74 13.15 2.17
CA GLU A 107 -9.55 14.02 2.25
C GLU A 107 -9.38 14.64 3.64
N ASN A 108 -10.23 14.29 4.60
CA ASN A 108 -10.12 14.79 5.96
C ASN A 108 -8.89 14.20 6.65
N ARG A 109 -7.90 15.07 6.90
CA ARG A 109 -6.61 14.69 7.49
C ARG A 109 -6.76 14.07 8.88
N GLU A 110 -7.69 14.56 9.70
CA GLU A 110 -7.90 14.04 11.05
C GLU A 110 -8.46 12.61 11.01
N LEU A 111 -9.37 12.32 10.08
CA LEU A 111 -9.91 10.96 9.90
C LEU A 111 -8.85 10.01 9.32
N ILE A 112 -8.00 10.49 8.41
CA ILE A 112 -6.89 9.72 7.89
C ILE A 112 -5.87 9.42 9.00
N GLU A 113 -5.54 10.40 9.84
CA GLU A 113 -4.62 10.24 10.96
C GLU A 113 -5.18 9.26 12.01
N LEU A 114 -6.48 9.32 12.31
CA LEU A 114 -7.15 8.34 13.16
C LEU A 114 -7.00 6.90 12.63
N ILE A 115 -7.14 6.71 11.31
CA ILE A 115 -6.94 5.39 10.67
C ILE A 115 -5.47 4.97 10.73
N ALA A 116 -4.53 5.92 10.54
CA ALA A 116 -3.10 5.65 10.61
C ALA A 116 -2.67 5.21 12.02
N ASP A 117 -3.09 5.96 13.05
CA ASP A 117 -2.85 5.62 14.46
C ASP A 117 -3.46 4.25 14.82
N PHE A 118 -4.66 3.98 14.31
CA PHE A 118 -5.28 2.67 14.46
C PHE A 118 -4.44 1.58 13.81
N GLU A 119 -4.06 1.71 12.53
CA GLU A 119 -3.21 0.75 11.82
C GLU A 119 -1.92 0.50 12.60
N GLU A 120 -1.21 1.57 13.00
CA GLU A 120 0.04 1.44 13.76
C GLU A 120 -0.18 0.69 15.08
N SER A 121 -1.21 1.04 15.85
CA SER A 121 -1.51 0.37 17.12
C SER A 121 -1.78 -1.14 16.96
N GLN A 122 -2.37 -1.55 15.83
CA GLN A 122 -2.66 -2.96 15.54
C GLN A 122 -1.45 -3.76 15.05
N PHE A 123 -0.47 -3.10 14.42
CA PHE A 123 0.66 -3.77 13.77
C PHE A 123 2.04 -3.45 14.38
N ALA A 124 2.12 -2.57 15.39
CA ALA A 124 3.36 -2.20 16.08
C ALA A 124 4.11 -3.42 16.68
N GLY A 125 3.39 -4.48 17.08
CA GLY A 125 3.98 -5.72 17.60
C GLY A 125 4.60 -6.63 16.53
N ALA A 126 4.15 -6.56 15.27
CA ALA A 126 4.61 -7.47 14.20
C ALA A 126 6.01 -7.12 13.68
N ALA A 127 6.44 -5.85 13.81
CA ALA A 127 7.80 -5.43 13.46
C ALA A 127 8.85 -5.99 14.44
N PHE A 128 8.48 -6.21 15.70
CA PHE A 128 9.39 -6.75 16.72
C PHE A 128 9.67 -8.26 16.50
N GLU A 129 8.67 -9.05 16.10
CA GLU A 129 8.85 -10.49 15.83
C GLU A 129 9.66 -10.75 14.56
N SER A 130 9.46 -9.96 13.49
CA SER A 130 10.25 -10.05 12.26
C SER A 130 11.73 -9.70 12.49
N ALA A 131 12.02 -8.62 13.22
CA ALA A 131 13.39 -8.21 13.52
C ALA A 131 14.11 -9.16 14.49
N THR A 132 13.37 -9.80 15.41
CA THR A 132 13.95 -10.77 16.37
C THR A 132 14.19 -12.14 15.70
N ALA A 133 13.32 -12.56 14.77
CA ALA A 133 13.50 -13.78 14.00
C ALA A 133 14.73 -13.72 13.06
N GLN A 134 14.97 -12.57 12.41
CA GLN A 134 16.17 -12.39 11.57
C GLN A 134 17.48 -12.34 12.37
N ARG A 135 17.46 -11.89 13.63
CA ARG A 135 18.63 -11.92 14.51
C ARG A 135 19.03 -13.33 14.98
N TYR A 136 18.08 -14.27 15.06
CA TYR A 136 18.38 -15.65 15.45
C TYR A 136 18.94 -16.50 14.31
N ILE A 137 18.67 -16.14 13.04
CA ILE A 137 19.17 -16.87 11.87
C ILE A 137 20.61 -16.50 11.51
N LEU A 138 21.09 -15.31 11.92
CA LEU A 138 22.47 -14.84 11.68
C LEU A 138 23.48 -15.25 12.78
N LEU A 139 23.07 -16.08 13.75
CA LEU A 139 23.92 -16.55 14.86
C LEU A 139 24.10 -18.08 14.90
N VAL A 140 23.78 -18.79 13.82
CA VAL A 140 24.09 -20.22 13.61
C VAL A 140 24.84 -20.35 12.29
#